data_AF-A0A2H6GL82-F1
#
_entry.id   AF-A0A2H6GL82-F1
#
_cell.length_a   1.000
_cell.length_b   1.000
_cell.length_c   1.000
_cell.angle_alpha   90.00
_cell.angle_beta   90.00
_cell.angle_gamma   90.00
#
_symmetry.space_group_name_H-M   'P 1'
#
loop_
_entity.id
_entity.type
_entity.pdbx_description
1 polymer ?
#
loop_
_entity_poly.entity_id
_entity_poly.type
_entity_poly.pdbx_seq_one_letter_code
_entity_poly.pdbx_strand_id
1 'polypeptide(L)'
;MTVEWSGILAQLKILKDVGGKNNVPEISEAVMELQRMIIELQEDSIRLLGEIDRLKKDKDLPGKLSFMGPYAFLEGDTEPHCRRCYDVSRRLVHMGKSQRIGLGGRPGRMCPECKGFFRE
;
A
#
# COMPACT_ATOMS: atom_id res chain seq x y z
N MET A 1 -6.67 1.38 18.43
CA MET A 1 -6.17 1.12 19.79
C MET A 1 -4.81 0.50 19.64
N THR A 2 -3.78 1.13 20.19
CA THR A 2 -2.41 0.63 20.15
C THR A 2 -2.18 -0.26 21.35
N VAL A 3 -1.63 -1.45 21.14
CA VAL A 3 -1.22 -2.34 22.22
C VAL A 3 -0.09 -1.67 22.99
N GLU A 4 -0.34 -1.40 24.27
CA GLU A 4 0.60 -0.77 25.18
C GLU A 4 1.62 -1.82 25.66
N TRP A 5 2.80 -1.84 25.02
CA TRP A 5 3.92 -2.73 25.36
C TRP A 5 4.33 -2.65 26.84
N SER A 6 4.08 -1.50 27.47
CA SER A 6 4.25 -1.28 28.91
C SER A 6 3.42 -2.25 29.77
N GLY A 7 2.19 -2.58 29.35
CA GLY A 7 1.29 -3.51 30.04
C GLY A 7 1.74 -4.96 29.94
N ILE A 8 2.18 -5.40 28.76
CA ILE A 8 2.73 -6.76 28.55
C ILE A 8 3.97 -6.98 29.41
N LEU A 9 4.88 -6.00 29.45
CA LEU A 9 6.11 -6.07 30.24
C LEU A 9 5.81 -6.09 31.75
N ALA A 10 4.78 -5.39 32.20
CA ALA A 10 4.35 -5.42 33.59
C ALA A 10 3.84 -6.81 34.00
N GLN A 11 3.00 -7.45 33.18
CA GLN A 11 2.49 -8.80 33.46
C GLN A 11 3.58 -9.88 33.43
N LEU A 12 4.52 -9.79 32.48
CA LEU A 12 5.69 -10.68 32.44
C LEU A 12 6.57 -10.55 33.69
N LYS A 13 6.69 -9.34 34.25
CA LYS A 13 7.41 -9.09 35.49
C LYS A 13 6.70 -9.74 36.69
N ILE A 14 5.37 -9.62 36.76
CA ILE A 14 4.57 -10.29 37.80
C ILE A 14 4.75 -11.81 37.73
N LEU A 15 4.64 -12.42 36.55
CA LEU A 15 4.88 -13.87 36.40
C LEU A 15 6.30 -14.29 36.80
N LYS A 16 7.31 -13.47 36.50
CA LYS A 16 8.70 -13.72 36.91
C LYS A 16 8.88 -13.65 38.43
N ASP A 17 8.23 -12.68 39.09
CA ASP A 17 8.35 -12.45 40.53
C ASP A 17 7.49 -13.45 41.35
N VAL A 18 6.33 -13.86 40.81
CA VAL A 18 5.42 -14.83 41.44
C VAL A 18 5.85 -16.27 41.12
N GLY A 19 6.52 -16.57 40.00
CA GLY A 19 7.02 -17.92 39.70
C GLY A 19 7.97 -18.51 40.77
N GLY A 20 8.50 -17.68 41.68
CA GLY A 20 9.28 -18.12 42.85
C GLY A 20 8.47 -18.34 44.14
N LYS A 21 7.17 -18.05 44.16
CA LYS A 21 6.28 -18.18 45.32
C LYS A 21 5.00 -18.92 44.86
N ASN A 22 4.59 -19.98 45.54
CA ASN A 22 3.43 -20.80 45.18
C ASN A 22 2.05 -20.07 45.30
N ASN A 23 1.87 -18.93 44.64
CA ASN A 23 0.64 -18.13 44.65
C ASN A 23 -0.14 -18.31 43.35
N VAL A 24 -0.75 -19.50 43.24
CA VAL A 24 -1.48 -19.97 42.06
C VAL A 24 -2.55 -18.99 41.54
N PRO A 25 -3.32 -18.25 42.38
CA PRO A 25 -4.34 -17.32 41.90
C PRO A 25 -3.77 -16.14 41.10
N GLU A 26 -2.68 -15.53 41.57
CA GLU A 26 -2.04 -14.37 40.91
C GLU A 26 -1.37 -14.76 39.60
N ILE A 27 -0.80 -15.98 39.53
CA ILE A 27 -0.28 -16.54 38.28
C ILE A 27 -1.43 -16.74 37.28
N SER A 28 -2.56 -17.27 37.73
CA SER A 28 -3.72 -17.49 36.86
C SER A 28 -4.26 -16.19 36.28
N GLU A 29 -4.36 -15.12 37.09
CA GLU A 29 -4.83 -13.81 36.65
C GLU A 29 -3.89 -13.17 35.62
N ALA A 30 -2.58 -13.21 35.87
CA ALA A 30 -1.59 -12.68 34.93
C ALA A 30 -1.56 -13.47 33.60
N VAL A 31 -1.77 -14.80 33.64
CA VAL A 31 -1.89 -15.62 32.43
C VAL A 31 -3.14 -15.26 31.64
N MET A 32 -4.29 -15.05 32.30
CA MET A 32 -5.53 -14.67 31.61
C MET A 32 -5.41 -13.29 30.94
N GLU A 33 -4.77 -12.32 31.59
CA GLU A 33 -4.55 -11.01 30.99
C GLU A 33 -3.57 -11.05 29.81
N LEU A 34 -2.53 -11.88 29.88
CA LEU A 34 -1.67 -12.13 28.71
C LEU A 34 -2.44 -12.81 27.57
N GLN A 35 -3.32 -13.76 27.86
CA GLN A 35 -4.15 -14.40 26.84
C GLN A 35 -5.08 -13.37 26.16
N ARG A 36 -5.69 -12.46 26.93
CA ARG A 36 -6.50 -11.36 26.38
C ARG A 36 -5.68 -10.48 25.44
N MET A 37 -4.49 -10.05 25.88
CA MET A 37 -3.60 -9.22 25.06
C MET A 37 -3.11 -9.94 23.80
N ILE A 38 -2.89 -11.26 23.84
CA ILE A 38 -2.54 -12.06 22.67
C ILE A 38 -3.70 -12.08 21.66
N ILE A 39 -4.94 -12.26 22.13
CA ILE A 39 -6.13 -12.24 21.26
C ILE A 39 -6.26 -10.88 20.58
N GLU A 40 -6.14 -9.78 21.33
CA GLU A 40 -6.19 -8.42 20.78
C GLU A 40 -5.09 -8.18 19.73
N LEU A 41 -3.86 -8.64 20.00
CA LEU A 41 -2.75 -8.58 19.04
C LEU A 41 -3.04 -9.39 17.76
N GLN A 42 -3.67 -10.56 17.89
CA GLN A 42 -4.04 -11.38 16.74
C GLN A 42 -5.13 -10.72 15.90
N GLU A 43 -6.15 -10.13 16.52
CA GLU A 43 -7.21 -9.38 15.84
C GLU A 43 -6.64 -8.16 15.10
N ASP A 44 -5.77 -7.41 15.76
CA ASP A 44 -5.09 -6.26 15.16
C ASP A 44 -4.21 -6.68 13.98
N SER A 45 -3.49 -7.80 14.10
CA SER A 45 -2.67 -8.36 13.01
C SER A 45 -3.54 -8.74 11.81
N ILE A 46 -4.66 -9.44 12.03
CA ILE A 46 -5.60 -9.81 10.97
C ILE A 46 -6.17 -8.56 10.28
N ARG A 47 -6.57 -7.55 11.05
CA ARG A 47 -7.08 -6.27 10.51
C ARG A 47 -6.02 -5.56 9.66
N LEU A 48 -4.80 -5.42 10.17
CA LEU A 48 -3.69 -4.75 9.47
C LEU A 48 -3.29 -5.51 8.20
N LEU A 49 -3.24 -6.85 8.24
CA LEU A 49 -3.00 -7.67 7.06
C LEU A 49 -4.11 -7.49 6.02
N GLY A 50 -5.38 -7.40 6.45
CA GLY A 50 -6.51 -7.10 5.58
C GLY A 50 -6.44 -5.71 4.95
N GLU A 51 -6.02 -4.69 5.71
CA GLU A 51 -5.77 -3.35 5.18
C GLU A 51 -4.61 -3.33 4.19
N ILE A 52 -3.52 -4.06 4.48
CA ILE A 52 -2.40 -4.23 3.55
C ILE A 52 -2.87 -4.88 2.26
N ASP A 53 -3.69 -5.94 2.32
CA ASP A 53 -4.21 -6.63 1.14
C ASP A 53 -5.12 -5.72 0.30
N ARG A 54 -6.02 -4.97 0.95
CA ARG A 54 -6.86 -3.96 0.29
C ARG A 54 -6.01 -2.87 -0.38
N LEU A 55 -5.07 -2.28 0.35
CA LEU A 55 -4.18 -1.25 -0.17
C LEU A 55 -3.27 -1.78 -1.29
N LYS A 56 -2.86 -3.05 -1.24
CA LYS A 56 -2.13 -3.71 -2.32
C LYS A 56 -3.00 -3.88 -3.56
N LYS A 57 -4.24 -4.34 -3.41
CA LYS A 57 -5.22 -4.43 -4.51
C LYS A 57 -5.50 -3.07 -5.15
N ASP A 58 -5.65 -2.02 -4.33
CA ASP A 58 -5.83 -0.64 -4.81
C ASP A 58 -4.55 -0.10 -5.50
N LYS A 59 -3.38 -0.61 -5.12
CA LYS A 59 -2.07 -0.31 -5.71
C LYS A 59 -1.64 -1.32 -6.78
N ASP A 60 -2.47 -2.28 -7.17
CA ASP A 60 -2.11 -3.27 -8.20
C ASP A 60 -2.33 -2.73 -9.63
N LEU A 61 -2.94 -1.55 -9.76
CA LEU A 61 -2.92 -0.78 -11.00
C LEU A 61 -1.48 -0.33 -11.39
N PRO A 62 -0.64 0.24 -10.50
CA PRO A 62 0.74 0.61 -10.83
C PRO A 62 1.77 -0.51 -11.00
N GLY A 63 1.48 -1.76 -10.59
CA GLY A 63 2.46 -2.86 -10.65
C GLY A 63 2.88 -3.30 -12.05
N LYS A 64 2.07 -2.96 -13.05
CA LYS A 64 2.27 -3.27 -14.47
C LYS A 64 2.65 -2.05 -15.31
N LEU A 65 2.94 -0.92 -14.66
CA LEU A 65 3.10 0.37 -15.31
C LEU A 65 4.57 0.77 -15.41
N SER A 66 5.10 0.74 -16.63
CA SER A 66 6.45 1.23 -16.96
C SER A 66 6.37 2.66 -17.46
N PHE A 67 7.15 3.57 -16.86
CA PHE A 67 7.20 4.97 -17.30
C PHE A 67 8.43 5.19 -18.18
N MET A 68 8.22 5.58 -19.44
CA MET A 68 9.30 5.96 -20.36
C MET A 68 9.06 7.39 -20.85
N GLY A 69 9.78 8.34 -20.25
CA GLY A 69 9.67 9.77 -20.56
C GLY A 69 8.25 10.31 -20.30
N PRO A 70 7.59 10.91 -21.31
CA PRO A 70 6.24 11.45 -21.19
C PRO A 70 5.13 10.38 -21.26
N TYR A 71 5.50 9.12 -21.50
CA TYR A 71 4.57 8.03 -21.73
C TYR A 71 4.55 7.05 -20.56
N ALA A 72 3.37 6.47 -20.33
CA ALA A 72 3.13 5.38 -19.40
C ALA A 72 2.74 4.14 -20.20
N PHE A 73 3.35 2.99 -19.93
CA PHE A 73 3.11 1.73 -20.64
C PHE A 73 2.56 0.73 -19.66
N LEU A 74 1.42 0.11 -20.00
CA LEU A 74 0.83 -0.95 -19.21
C LEU A 74 1.32 -2.30 -19.78
N GLU A 75 1.74 -3.21 -18.91
CA GLU A 75 2.17 -4.55 -19.30
C GLU A 75 1.04 -5.29 -20.03
N GLY A 76 1.30 -5.72 -21.26
CA GLY A 76 0.31 -6.34 -22.15
C GLY A 76 -0.38 -5.38 -23.12
N ASP A 77 -0.14 -4.07 -22.99
CA ASP A 77 -0.63 -3.05 -23.92
C ASP A 77 0.49 -2.60 -24.87
N THR A 78 0.17 -2.51 -26.16
CA THR A 78 1.11 -2.06 -27.20
C THR A 78 1.09 -0.54 -27.39
N GLU A 79 0.08 0.16 -26.87
CA GLU A 79 -0.07 1.60 -27.04
C GLU A 79 0.33 2.40 -25.79
N PRO A 80 1.03 3.55 -25.96
CA PRO A 80 1.41 4.39 -24.84
C PRO A 80 0.21 5.14 -24.26
N HIS A 81 0.21 5.30 -22.95
CA HIS A 81 -0.74 6.10 -22.19
C HIS A 81 -0.15 7.45 -21.78
N CYS A 82 -1.03 8.41 -21.52
CA CYS A 82 -0.68 9.74 -21.05
C CYS A 82 -0.24 9.70 -19.58
N ARG A 83 1.06 9.91 -19.35
CA ARG A 83 1.63 9.99 -17.99
C ARG A 83 0.98 11.08 -17.16
N ARG A 84 0.69 12.25 -17.74
CA ARG A 84 0.08 13.38 -17.03
C ARG A 84 -1.33 13.06 -16.50
N CYS A 85 -2.15 12.36 -17.30
CA CYS A 85 -3.48 11.94 -16.85
C CYS A 85 -3.40 10.91 -15.73
N TYR A 86 -2.39 10.03 -15.80
CA TYR A 86 -2.12 9.06 -14.74
C TYR A 86 -1.63 9.74 -13.44
N ASP A 87 -0.70 10.69 -13.54
CA ASP A 87 -0.14 11.36 -12.36
C ASP A 87 -1.20 12.20 -11.60
N VAL A 88 -2.08 12.90 -12.33
CA VAL A 88 -3.09 13.78 -11.71
C VAL A 88 -4.34 13.03 -11.27
N SER A 89 -4.82 12.10 -12.09
CA SER A 89 -6.14 11.47 -11.90
C SER A 89 -6.11 9.95 -11.78
N ARG A 90 -4.92 9.33 -11.81
CA ARG A 90 -4.73 7.87 -11.88
C ARG A 90 -5.48 7.19 -13.03
N ARG A 91 -5.82 7.96 -14.08
CA ARG A 91 -6.50 7.46 -15.28
C ARG A 91 -5.49 7.10 -16.36
N LEU A 92 -5.61 5.88 -16.86
CA LEU A 92 -4.92 5.41 -18.05
C LEU A 92 -5.68 5.90 -19.29
N VAL A 93 -5.08 6.85 -20.00
CA VAL A 93 -5.64 7.42 -21.23
C VAL A 93 -4.69 7.12 -22.38
N HIS A 94 -5.13 6.36 -23.38
CA HIS A 94 -4.35 6.12 -24.58
C HIS A 94 -3.97 7.42 -25.28
N MET A 95 -2.72 7.50 -25.69
CA MET A 95 -2.23 8.63 -26.48
C MET A 95 -2.75 8.54 -27.90
N GLY A 96 -3.06 9.69 -28.50
CA GLY A 96 -3.43 9.74 -29.90
C GLY A 96 -2.29 9.28 -30.83
N LYS A 97 -2.62 9.16 -32.13
CA LYS A 97 -1.64 8.86 -33.18
C LYS A 97 -0.52 9.91 -33.20
N SER A 98 0.70 9.48 -33.52
CA SER A 98 1.83 10.39 -33.72
C SER A 98 1.54 11.32 -34.90
N GLN A 99 1.69 12.62 -34.69
CA GLN A 99 1.45 13.68 -35.66
C GLN A 99 2.62 14.65 -35.67
N ARG A 100 2.91 15.22 -36.84
CA ARG A 100 3.86 16.33 -36.98
C ARG A 100 3.09 17.65 -36.95
N ILE A 101 3.46 18.53 -36.03
CA ILE A 101 2.89 19.89 -35.98
C ILE A 101 3.75 20.81 -36.85
N GLY A 102 3.23 21.21 -38.01
CA GLY A 102 3.88 22.15 -38.94
C GLY A 102 4.90 21.53 -39.90
N LEU A 103 5.33 22.32 -40.89
CA LEU A 103 6.39 21.97 -41.85
C LEU A 103 7.74 21.90 -41.13
N GLY A 104 8.16 20.68 -40.77
CA GLY A 104 9.44 20.42 -40.09
C GLY A 104 9.36 20.14 -38.58
N GLY A 105 8.16 20.06 -38.00
CA GLY A 105 7.98 19.72 -36.58
C GLY A 105 8.43 18.30 -36.25
N ARG A 106 9.00 18.11 -35.04
CA ARG A 106 9.27 16.77 -34.49
C ARG A 106 7.95 16.02 -34.30
N PRO A 107 7.91 14.71 -34.62
CA PRO A 107 6.74 13.89 -34.34
C PRO A 107 6.43 13.90 -32.83
N GLY A 108 5.15 13.91 -32.52
CA GLY A 108 4.68 13.86 -31.16
C GLY A 108 3.23 13.43 -31.10
N ARG A 109 2.77 13.10 -29.91
CA ARG A 109 1.43 12.58 -29.66
C ARG A 109 0.65 13.55 -28.81
N MET A 110 -0.62 13.73 -29.14
CA MET A 110 -1.55 14.53 -28.35
C MET A 110 -2.43 13.62 -27.50
N CYS A 111 -2.55 13.91 -26.21
CA CYS A 111 -3.52 13.25 -25.36
C CYS A 111 -4.94 13.79 -25.66
N PRO A 112 -5.94 12.94 -25.92
CA PRO A 112 -7.30 13.40 -26.22
C PRO A 112 -8.00 14.06 -25.02
N GLU A 113 -7.65 13.67 -23.81
CA GLU A 113 -8.28 14.15 -22.57
C GLU A 113 -7.68 15.48 -22.08
N CYS A 114 -6.37 15.51 -21.82
CA CYS A 114 -5.72 16.70 -21.26
C CYS A 114 -5.20 17.66 -22.33
N LYS A 115 -5.32 17.31 -23.62
CA LYS A 115 -4.82 18.07 -24.77
C LYS A 115 -3.31 18.39 -24.71
N GLY A 116 -2.57 17.69 -23.86
CA GLY A 116 -1.11 17.80 -23.76
C GLY A 116 -0.45 17.22 -25.01
N PHE A 117 0.51 17.94 -25.58
CA PHE A 117 1.34 17.47 -26.68
C PHE A 117 2.71 17.01 -26.17
N PHE A 118 3.05 15.76 -26.46
CA PHE A 118 4.27 15.12 -25.98
C PHE A 118 5.14 14.74 -27.17
N ARG A 119 6.39 15.20 -27.16
CA ARG A 119 7.34 14.97 -28.26
C ARG A 119 8.02 13.61 -28.05
N GLU A 120 8.21 12.87 -29.14
CA GLU A 120 9.04 11.66 -29.19
C GLU A 120 10.53 12.02 -29.16
#